data_AF-A0A1B8ZRD3-F1
#
_entry.id   AF-A0A1B8ZRD3-F1
#
_cell.length_a   1.000
_cell.length_b   1.000
_cell.length_c   1.000
_cell.angle_alpha   90.00
_cell.angle_beta   90.00
_cell.angle_gamma   90.00
#
_symmetry.space_group_name_H-M   'P 1'
#
loop_
_entity.id
_entity.type
_entity.pdbx_description
1 polymer ?
#
loop_
_entity_poly.entity_id
_entity_poly.type
_entity_poly.pdbx_seq_one_letter_code
_entity_poly.pdbx_strand_id
1 'polypeptide(L)'
;MKKYFVLSFFLFHMLSYAQLLDKTALNIGYRYTGRNVLQAGLEYRLGDSYDGSVILGPSLLYTHVNDTDKLIPEININLVRAGLLLGLSANPYSLEPRLGFSLFNAIFLNTGYAFPIHRDKYFKGVTFGIQFNIAPKRSKFYDHMKIM
;
A
#
# COMPACT_ATOMS: atom_id res chain seq x y z
N MET A 1 21.39 29.76 -25.21
CA MET A 1 20.78 28.41 -25.37
C MET A 1 20.78 27.55 -24.09
N LYS A 2 21.84 27.54 -23.25
CA LYS A 2 21.88 26.74 -22.00
C LYS A 2 20.80 27.05 -20.95
N LYS A 3 20.33 28.32 -20.84
CA LYS A 3 19.34 28.74 -19.83
C LYS A 3 17.92 28.18 -20.07
N TYR A 4 17.53 27.96 -21.32
CA TYR A 4 16.23 27.38 -21.67
C TYR A 4 16.18 25.86 -21.40
N PHE A 5 17.32 25.19 -21.45
CA PHE A 5 17.44 23.77 -21.15
C PHE A 5 17.21 23.47 -19.66
N VAL A 6 17.75 24.32 -18.78
CA VAL A 6 17.52 24.24 -17.33
C VAL A 6 16.04 24.47 -17.01
N LEU A 7 15.40 25.48 -17.62
CA LEU A 7 13.99 25.76 -17.41
C LEU A 7 13.09 24.60 -17.86
N SER A 8 13.40 24.01 -19.03
CA SER A 8 12.69 22.85 -19.56
C SER A 8 12.85 21.62 -18.64
N PHE A 9 14.06 21.37 -18.14
CA PHE A 9 14.33 20.28 -17.18
C PHE A 9 13.54 20.46 -15.87
N PHE A 10 13.50 21.68 -15.32
CA PHE A 10 12.72 22.00 -14.12
C PHE A 10 11.20 21.84 -14.33
N LEU A 11 10.67 22.28 -15.48
CA LEU A 11 9.27 22.10 -15.83
C LEU A 11 8.91 20.62 -16.02
N PHE A 12 9.81 19.83 -16.60
CA PHE A 12 9.63 18.38 -16.75
C PHE A 12 9.59 17.67 -15.40
N HIS A 13 10.42 18.10 -14.44
CA HIS A 13 10.40 17.58 -13.06
C HIS A 13 9.11 17.92 -12.32
N MET A 14 8.61 19.15 -12.46
CA MET A 14 7.34 19.58 -11.87
C MET A 14 6.14 18.78 -12.43
N LEU A 15 6.09 18.58 -13.75
CA LEU A 15 5.02 17.83 -14.41
C LEU A 15 5.04 16.35 -14.03
N SER A 16 6.24 15.75 -13.95
CA SER A 16 6.41 14.36 -13.53
C SER A 16 5.99 14.17 -12.07
N TYR A 17 6.32 15.12 -11.19
CA TYR A 17 5.98 15.05 -9.76
C TYR A 17 4.47 15.17 -9.52
N ALA A 18 3.77 16.03 -10.27
CA ALA A 18 2.33 16.18 -10.18
C ALA A 18 1.59 14.89 -10.59
N GLN A 19 2.00 14.25 -11.69
CA GLN A 19 1.41 12.99 -12.15
C GLN A 19 1.63 11.84 -11.17
N LEU A 20 2.76 11.86 -10.44
CA LEU A 20 3.13 10.83 -9.48
C LEU A 20 2.34 10.99 -8.17
N LEU A 21 2.20 12.23 -7.67
CA LEU A 21 1.36 12.52 -6.50
C LEU A 21 -0.11 12.17 -6.74
N ASP A 22 -0.61 12.39 -7.96
CA ASP A 22 -2.01 12.12 -8.30
C ASP A 22 -2.36 10.63 -8.17
N LYS A 23 -1.39 9.72 -8.24
CA LYS A 23 -1.59 8.26 -8.11
C LYS A 23 -1.04 7.69 -6.81
N THR A 24 -0.66 8.55 -5.86
CA THR A 24 -0.12 8.14 -4.57
C THR A 24 -1.15 8.35 -3.45
N ALA A 25 -1.25 7.40 -2.54
CA ALA A 25 -1.99 7.51 -1.30
C ALA A 25 -1.09 7.25 -0.10
N LEU A 26 -1.37 7.94 1.00
CA LEU A 26 -0.83 7.58 2.29
C LEU A 26 -1.63 6.41 2.84
N ASN A 27 -0.94 5.37 3.26
CA ASN A 27 -1.52 4.18 3.82
C ASN A 27 -1.41 4.19 5.34
N ILE A 28 -2.52 3.93 6.05
CA ILE A 28 -2.54 3.64 7.48
C ILE A 28 -3.38 2.39 7.69
N GLY A 29 -2.89 1.43 8.45
CA GLY A 29 -3.61 0.19 8.70
C GLY A 29 -3.33 -0.41 10.06
N TYR A 30 -4.22 -1.32 10.44
CA TYR A 30 -4.03 -2.21 11.57
C TYR A 30 -4.22 -3.64 11.06
N ARG A 31 -3.35 -4.55 11.50
CA ARG A 31 -3.36 -5.96 11.13
C ARG A 31 -3.02 -6.82 12.33
N TYR A 32 -3.74 -7.92 12.49
CA TYR A 32 -3.38 -9.00 13.39
C TYR A 32 -2.66 -10.10 12.59
N THR A 33 -1.41 -10.41 12.96
CA THR A 33 -0.58 -11.47 12.35
C THR A 33 0.09 -12.29 13.45
N GLY A 34 -0.72 -12.99 14.25
CA GLY A 34 -0.29 -13.61 15.51
C GLY A 34 0.05 -12.60 16.62
N ARG A 35 0.00 -11.30 16.32
CA ARG A 35 0.15 -10.15 17.22
C ARG A 35 -0.45 -8.91 16.57
N ASN A 36 -0.64 -7.86 17.36
CA ASN A 36 -1.09 -6.56 16.91
C ASN A 36 0.01 -5.82 16.14
N VAL A 37 -0.30 -5.36 14.94
CA VAL A 37 0.62 -4.65 14.06
C VAL A 37 -0.06 -3.40 13.53
N LEU A 38 0.60 -2.25 13.72
CA LEU A 38 0.22 -1.01 13.06
C LEU A 38 1.05 -0.86 11.79
N GLN A 39 0.44 -0.35 10.74
CA GLN A 39 1.04 -0.17 9.44
C GLN A 39 0.90 1.29 9.01
N ALA A 40 1.98 1.86 8.47
CA ALA A 40 1.93 3.15 7.79
C ALA A 40 2.85 3.12 6.57
N GLY A 41 2.40 3.64 5.43
CA GLY A 41 3.16 3.55 4.19
C GLY A 41 2.72 4.51 3.10
N LEU A 42 3.32 4.35 1.93
CA LEU A 42 2.93 5.05 0.71
C LEU A 42 2.56 4.01 -0.33
N GLU A 43 1.39 4.18 -0.94
CA GLU A 43 0.86 3.27 -1.94
C GLU A 43 0.76 4.01 -3.27
N TYR A 44 1.21 3.38 -4.34
CA TYR A 44 1.14 3.91 -5.69
C TYR A 44 0.26 3.02 -6.55
N ARG A 45 -0.71 3.62 -7.25
CA ARG A 45 -1.64 2.90 -8.12
C ARG A 45 -1.19 2.97 -9.58
N LEU A 46 -0.97 1.81 -10.17
CA LEU A 46 -0.76 1.58 -11.59
C LEU A 46 -2.08 1.14 -12.23
N GLY A 47 -2.48 1.86 -13.28
CA GLY A 47 -3.74 1.64 -13.99
C GLY A 47 -4.87 2.50 -13.42
N ASP A 48 -5.75 2.93 -14.31
CA ASP A 48 -6.84 3.88 -14.02
C ASP A 48 -8.21 3.22 -14.21
N SER A 49 -8.28 1.88 -14.14
CA SER A 49 -9.50 1.10 -14.42
C SER A 49 -9.98 0.34 -13.19
N TYR A 50 -11.29 0.37 -12.98
CA TYR A 50 -12.01 -0.44 -12.00
C TYR A 50 -11.88 -1.95 -12.29
N ASP A 51 -11.69 -2.33 -13.56
CA ASP A 51 -11.56 -3.73 -14.00
C ASP A 51 -10.17 -4.33 -13.76
N GLY A 52 -9.21 -3.54 -13.29
CA GLY A 52 -7.86 -4.01 -12.99
C GLY A 52 -6.88 -2.87 -12.77
N SER A 53 -6.37 -2.81 -11.55
CA SER A 53 -5.29 -1.89 -11.15
C SER A 53 -4.32 -2.61 -10.22
N VAL A 54 -3.06 -2.19 -10.22
CA VAL A 54 -2.04 -2.71 -9.33
C VAL A 54 -1.63 -1.62 -8.37
N ILE A 55 -1.77 -1.85 -7.08
CA ILE A 55 -1.32 -0.98 -6.01
C ILE A 55 -0.03 -1.56 -5.45
N LEU A 56 1.03 -0.77 -5.36
CA LEU A 56 2.28 -1.20 -4.76
C LEU A 56 2.91 -0.11 -3.92
N GLY A 57 3.59 -0.49 -2.84
CA GLY A 57 4.04 0.49 -1.88
C GLY A 57 5.01 -0.04 -0.84
N PRO A 58 6.00 0.75 -0.42
CA PRO A 58 6.70 0.53 0.82
C PRO A 58 5.83 0.95 2.02
N SER A 59 5.97 0.22 3.11
CA SER A 59 5.35 0.54 4.40
C SER A 59 6.26 0.16 5.56
N LEU A 60 5.94 0.70 6.73
CA LEU A 60 6.57 0.39 8.00
C LEU A 60 5.53 -0.26 8.91
N LEU A 61 5.92 -1.36 9.53
CA LEU A 61 5.13 -2.09 10.50
C LEU A 61 5.67 -1.80 11.89
N TYR A 62 4.82 -1.32 12.77
CA TYR A 62 5.10 -1.17 14.19
C TYR A 62 4.44 -2.31 14.97
N THR A 63 5.22 -3.01 15.78
CA THR A 63 4.71 -4.06 16.67
C THR A 63 5.60 -4.24 17.89
N HIS A 64 5.01 -4.73 18.98
CA HIS A 64 5.72 -5.05 20.20
C HIS A 64 6.11 -6.54 20.23
N VAL A 65 7.40 -6.81 20.46
CA VAL A 65 7.98 -8.16 20.41
C VAL A 65 8.99 -8.32 21.54
N ASN A 66 8.72 -9.25 22.47
CA ASN A 66 9.60 -9.59 23.59
C ASN A 66 10.07 -8.34 24.37
N ASP A 67 9.12 -7.55 24.87
CA ASP A 67 9.35 -6.31 25.62
C ASP A 67 10.06 -5.19 24.86
N THR A 68 10.25 -5.35 23.53
CA THR A 68 10.87 -4.35 22.66
C THR A 68 9.95 -3.96 21.52
N ASP A 69 9.82 -2.65 21.30
CA ASP A 69 9.14 -2.10 20.13
C ASP A 69 10.00 -2.28 18.87
N LYS A 70 9.38 -2.78 17.79
CA LYS A 70 10.05 -3.01 16.52
C LYS A 70 9.36 -2.26 15.39
N LEU A 71 10.19 -1.62 14.57
CA LEU A 71 9.82 -1.06 13.28
C LEU A 71 10.38 -1.95 12.17
N ILE A 72 9.51 -2.44 11.30
CA ILE A 72 9.86 -3.45 10.30
C ILE A 72 9.46 -2.92 8.93
N PRO A 73 10.41 -2.81 7.98
CA PRO A 73 10.07 -2.44 6.62
C PRO A 73 9.28 -3.57 5.96
N GLU A 74 8.27 -3.17 5.19
CA GLU A 74 7.46 -4.06 4.39
C GLU A 74 7.29 -3.47 3.00
N ILE A 75 7.32 -4.32 1.98
CA ILE A 75 6.88 -3.97 0.63
C ILE A 75 5.65 -4.79 0.30
N ASN A 76 4.71 -4.19 -0.40
CA ASN A 76 3.50 -4.88 -0.78
C ASN A 76 3.07 -4.58 -2.21
N ILE A 77 2.40 -5.55 -2.82
CA ILE A 77 1.82 -5.47 -4.16
C ILE A 77 0.43 -6.08 -4.12
N ASN A 78 -0.57 -5.36 -4.60
CA ASN A 78 -1.97 -5.76 -4.57
C ASN A 78 -2.61 -5.52 -5.95
N LEU A 79 -3.14 -6.56 -6.55
CA LEU A 79 -4.05 -6.48 -7.68
C LEU A 79 -5.45 -6.17 -7.14
N VAL A 80 -6.06 -5.09 -7.61
CA VAL A 80 -7.43 -4.69 -7.29
C VAL A 80 -8.28 -4.75 -8.54
N ARG A 81 -9.37 -5.51 -8.48
CA ARG A 81 -10.33 -5.70 -9.59
C ARG A 81 -11.74 -5.81 -9.04
N ALA A 82 -12.65 -4.96 -9.52
CA ALA A 82 -14.05 -4.96 -9.10
C ALA A 82 -14.23 -4.95 -7.57
N GLY A 83 -13.40 -4.19 -6.86
CA GLY A 83 -13.38 -4.13 -5.40
C GLY A 83 -12.71 -5.32 -4.70
N LEU A 84 -12.39 -6.42 -5.39
CA LEU A 84 -11.60 -7.51 -4.82
C LEU A 84 -10.11 -7.15 -4.83
N LEU A 85 -9.41 -7.54 -3.77
CA LEU A 85 -7.97 -7.37 -3.60
C LEU A 85 -7.30 -8.74 -3.53
N LEU A 86 -6.27 -8.95 -4.35
CA LEU A 86 -5.36 -10.09 -4.26
C LEU A 86 -3.94 -9.54 -4.19
N GLY A 87 -3.19 -9.86 -3.14
CA GLY A 87 -1.90 -9.24 -2.93
C GLY A 87 -0.87 -10.15 -2.29
N LEU A 88 0.34 -9.63 -2.25
CA LEU A 88 1.49 -10.23 -1.58
C LEU A 88 2.20 -9.13 -0.80
N SER A 89 2.50 -9.44 0.45
CA SER A 89 3.26 -8.60 1.36
C SER A 89 4.54 -9.31 1.76
N ALA A 90 5.67 -8.61 1.74
CA ALA A 90 6.95 -9.17 2.11
C ALA A 90 7.64 -8.26 3.13
N ASN A 91 8.08 -8.87 4.23
CA ASN A 91 8.92 -8.23 5.23
C ASN A 91 10.07 -9.19 5.60
N PRO A 92 11.12 -8.73 6.31
CA PRO A 92 12.26 -9.58 6.67
C PRO A 92 11.92 -10.85 7.47
N TYR A 93 10.73 -10.93 8.08
CA TYR A 93 10.31 -12.04 8.92
C TYR A 93 9.31 -12.99 8.26
N SER A 94 8.54 -12.52 7.28
CA SER A 94 7.45 -13.29 6.68
C SER A 94 7.10 -12.84 5.27
N LEU A 95 6.53 -13.79 4.53
CA LEU A 95 5.83 -13.56 3.28
C LEU A 95 4.34 -13.80 3.50
N GLU A 96 3.50 -12.86 3.13
CA GLU A 96 2.06 -12.88 3.40
C GLU A 96 1.27 -12.68 2.09
N PRO A 97 0.79 -13.76 1.46
CA PRO A 97 -0.30 -13.66 0.49
C PRO A 97 -1.56 -13.16 1.19
N ARG A 98 -2.22 -12.18 0.56
CA ARG A 98 -3.41 -11.48 1.06
C ARG A 98 -4.54 -11.58 0.05
N LEU A 99 -5.75 -11.67 0.57
CA LEU A 99 -7.00 -11.56 -0.13
C LEU A 99 -7.87 -10.57 0.63
N GLY A 100 -8.57 -9.68 -0.07
CA GLY A 100 -9.35 -8.66 0.58
C GLY A 100 -10.43 -8.09 -0.32
N PHE A 101 -11.10 -7.07 0.21
CA PHE A 101 -12.09 -6.31 -0.51
C PHE A 101 -12.05 -4.85 -0.11
N SER A 102 -12.32 -3.98 -1.07
CA SER A 102 -12.37 -2.54 -0.90
C SER A 102 -13.81 -2.10 -0.61
N LEU A 103 -13.95 -1.32 0.46
CA LEU A 103 -15.17 -0.61 0.83
C LEU A 103 -14.97 0.88 0.51
N PHE A 104 -15.90 1.44 -0.26
CA PHE A 104 -15.91 2.85 -0.66
C PHE A 104 -14.62 3.32 -1.35
N ASN A 105 -13.89 2.41 -2.00
CA ASN A 105 -12.60 2.65 -2.67
C ASN A 105 -11.45 3.17 -1.77
N ALA A 106 -11.69 3.38 -0.47
CA ALA A 106 -10.72 3.97 0.46
C ALA A 106 -10.34 3.04 1.62
N ILE A 107 -11.25 2.15 2.03
CA ILE A 107 -11.05 1.20 3.12
C ILE A 107 -10.85 -0.18 2.51
N PHE A 108 -9.82 -0.90 2.93
CA PHE A 108 -9.52 -2.25 2.47
C PHE A 108 -9.54 -3.18 3.66
N LEU A 109 -10.39 -4.19 3.58
CA LEU A 109 -10.43 -5.29 4.54
C LEU A 109 -9.66 -6.45 3.94
N ASN A 110 -8.60 -6.85 4.63
CA ASN A 110 -7.64 -7.83 4.15
C ASN A 110 -7.58 -9.02 5.10
N THR A 111 -7.47 -10.22 4.55
CA THR A 111 -7.12 -11.44 5.26
C THR A 111 -6.04 -12.18 4.50
N GLY A 112 -5.31 -13.07 5.16
CA GLY A 112 -4.20 -13.75 4.52
C GLY A 112 -3.57 -14.79 5.42
N TYR A 113 -2.38 -15.22 5.05
CA TYR A 113 -1.58 -16.10 5.88
C TYR A 113 -0.11 -15.71 5.81
N ALA A 114 0.48 -15.38 6.96
CA ALA A 114 1.90 -15.07 7.05
C ALA A 114 2.73 -16.35 7.17
N PHE A 115 3.52 -16.62 6.14
CA PHE A 115 4.53 -17.67 6.13
C PHE A 115 5.84 -17.11 6.71
N PRO A 116 6.29 -17.60 7.88
CA PRO A 116 7.55 -17.15 8.46
C PRO A 116 8.72 -17.62 7.58
N ILE A 117 9.57 -16.68 7.18
CA ILE A 117 10.80 -16.95 6.39
C ILE A 117 12.07 -16.76 7.24
N HIS A 118 11.93 -16.19 8.43
CA HIS A 118 13.02 -15.98 9.37
C HIS A 118 13.01 -16.99 10.52
N ARG A 119 14.15 -17.17 11.20
CA ARG A 119 14.26 -18.06 12.37
C ARG A 119 13.33 -17.60 13.49
N ASP A 120 13.31 -16.29 13.73
CA ASP A 120 12.38 -15.66 14.64
C ASP A 120 11.00 -15.59 13.99
N LYS A 121 10.10 -16.49 14.43
CA LYS A 121 8.73 -16.62 13.90
C LYS A 121 7.80 -15.55 14.50
N TYR A 122 8.20 -14.28 14.45
CA TYR A 122 7.39 -13.19 15.01
C TYR A 122 6.05 -13.01 14.31
N PHE A 123 6.01 -13.31 13.00
CA PHE A 123 4.83 -13.23 12.14
C PHE A 123 4.51 -14.61 11.58
N LYS A 124 3.43 -15.22 12.05
CA LYS A 124 2.99 -16.54 11.59
C LYS A 124 1.48 -16.69 11.78
N GLY A 125 0.83 -17.25 10.77
CA GLY A 125 -0.57 -17.69 10.87
C GLY A 125 -1.51 -16.82 10.05
N VAL A 126 -2.81 -17.00 10.29
CA VAL A 126 -3.87 -16.26 9.61
C VAL A 126 -3.77 -14.78 9.97
N THR A 127 -3.92 -13.93 8.96
CA THR A 127 -3.89 -12.48 9.12
C THR A 127 -5.26 -11.88 8.88
N PHE A 128 -5.56 -10.81 9.62
CA PHE A 128 -6.76 -10.00 9.44
C PHE A 128 -6.38 -8.54 9.63
N GLY A 129 -6.74 -7.68 8.69
CA GLY A 129 -6.39 -6.27 8.77
C GLY A 129 -7.41 -5.37 8.12
N ILE A 130 -7.39 -4.13 8.59
CA ILE A 130 -8.11 -3.00 8.02
C ILE A 130 -7.09 -1.95 7.60
N GLN A 131 -7.25 -1.43 6.40
CA GLN A 131 -6.31 -0.54 5.77
C GLN A 131 -7.07 0.67 5.20
N PHE A 132 -6.63 1.86 5.55
CA PHE A 132 -7.16 3.12 5.07
C PHE A 132 -6.13 3.75 4.14
N ASN A 133 -6.54 3.98 2.89
CA ASN A 133 -5.75 4.75 1.94
C ASN A 133 -6.31 6.17 1.91
N ILE A 134 -5.45 7.15 2.18
CA ILE A 134 -5.74 8.58 2.22
C ILE A 134 -5.00 9.24 1.06
N ALA A 135 -5.72 9.63 0.03
CA ALA A 135 -5.19 10.33 -1.13
C ALA A 135 -5.73 11.78 -1.20
N PRO A 136 -4.99 12.70 -1.85
CA PRO A 136 -5.48 14.06 -2.09
C PRO A 136 -6.85 14.10 -2.79
N LYS A 137 -7.67 15.13 -2.54
CA LYS A 137 -9.06 15.25 -3.05
C LYS A 137 -9.23 15.07 -4.57
N ARG A 138 -8.19 15.33 -5.38
CA ARG A 138 -8.22 15.18 -6.86
C ARG A 138 -7.36 14.01 -7.35
N SER A 139 -7.00 13.09 -6.47
CA SER A 139 -6.17 11.94 -6.79
C SER A 139 -6.91 10.94 -7.67
N LYS A 140 -6.19 10.38 -8.64
CA LYS A 140 -6.56 9.21 -9.45
C LYS A 140 -6.34 7.89 -8.71
N PHE A 141 -5.92 7.93 -7.45
CA PHE A 141 -5.75 6.73 -6.64
C PHE A 141 -7.09 6.04 -6.35
N TYR A 142 -8.16 6.80 -6.14
CA TYR A 142 -9.51 6.24 -5.96
C TYR A 142 -10.21 6.07 -7.29
N ASP A 143 -10.98 4.99 -7.43
CA ASP A 143 -11.94 4.91 -8.52
C ASP A 143 -13.04 5.95 -8.26
N HIS A 144 -13.23 6.87 -9.20
CA HIS A 144 -14.38 7.75 -9.17
C HIS A 144 -15.63 6.88 -9.28
N MET A 145 -16.49 6.93 -8.25
CA MET A 145 -17.85 6.42 -8.37
C MET A 145 -18.50 7.14 -9.56
N LYS A 146 -18.71 6.42 -10.67
CA LYS A 146 -19.65 6.87 -11.69
C LYS A 146 -21.02 6.83 -11.05
N ILE A 147 -21.50 7.97 -10.58
CA ILE A 147 -22.94 8.16 -10.37
C ILE A 147 -23.52 8.19 -11.78
N MET A 148 -24.15 7.08 -12.15
CA MET A 148 -24.89 6.95 -13.41
C MET A 148 -26.26 7.61 -13.26
#